data_AF-A0A4S4LVC8-F1
#
_entry.id   AF-A0A4S4LVC8-F1
#
_cell.length_a   1.000
_cell.length_b   1.000
_cell.length_c   1.000
_cell.angle_alpha   90.00
_cell.angle_beta   90.00
_cell.angle_gamma   90.00
#
_symmetry.space_group_name_H-M   'P 1'
#
loop_
_entity.id
_entity.type
_entity.pdbx_description
1 polymer ?
#
loop_
_entity_poly.entity_id
_entity_poly.type
_entity_poly.pdbx_seq_one_letter_code
_entity_poly.pdbx_strand_id
1 'polypeptide(L)'
;MHEHLSTLPFLGDTTSNQALIYSPAFSSPNITDPTYPNYALPAANLSFPTAPSSSPNFTLIFANSSQSISSLPQTACALRSMRRSGTVLEEQLWLRDTDGWRTEWLLGGLSPSTNYTVYTIQDDTKISGPIYIATKSASFSCPLVHSLPYCPSVSFAAPLSAPAFPKNAHDSTTLPSSLTDPLLSYVTNFTTSLLTFACGRDFYSPLQSCADCQRGYRKWLCTISFPRCAEFPSNVTTSTTDDGAQRVFPALLPQASGTPPRNPSLGNLTTSFAQLLPCIETCTATDRACPNFLGFKCPVVAFNANESYGVGYIDNGRPGIEGGGLTGVAQDRWGNVYCNGS
;
A
#
# COMPACT_ATOMS: atom_id res chain seq x y z
N MET A 1 1.29 -14.82 -28.63
CA MET A 1 2.32 -15.73 -28.08
C MET A 1 1.99 -15.90 -26.60
N HIS A 2 1.88 -17.13 -26.10
CA HIS A 2 1.62 -17.36 -24.67
C HIS A 2 2.89 -17.10 -23.86
N GLU A 3 2.78 -16.37 -22.76
CA GLU A 3 3.92 -15.93 -21.95
C GLU A 3 3.56 -15.95 -20.48
N HIS A 4 4.52 -16.35 -19.63
CA HIS A 4 4.40 -16.19 -18.18
C HIS A 4 5.26 -15.01 -17.74
N LEU A 5 4.61 -13.96 -17.23
CA LEU A 5 5.26 -12.75 -16.76
C LEU A 5 5.91 -13.01 -15.39
N SER A 6 7.08 -12.40 -15.18
CA SER A 6 7.79 -12.42 -13.88
C SER A 6 7.20 -11.42 -12.89
N THR A 7 6.65 -10.31 -13.38
CA THR A 7 5.97 -9.30 -12.56
C THR A 7 4.67 -9.86 -12.03
N LEU A 8 4.47 -9.83 -10.72
CA LEU A 8 3.29 -10.37 -10.05
C LEU A 8 2.16 -9.33 -9.94
N PRO A 9 0.89 -9.76 -9.80
CA PRO A 9 -0.17 -8.88 -9.31
C PRO A 9 0.18 -8.40 -7.90
N PHE A 10 -0.40 -7.29 -7.48
CA PHE A 10 -0.16 -6.72 -6.16
C PHE A 10 -1.42 -6.80 -5.30
N LEU A 11 -1.28 -7.27 -4.06
CA LEU A 11 -2.36 -7.27 -3.08
C LEU A 11 -2.32 -5.93 -2.32
N GLY A 12 -3.37 -5.12 -2.43
CA GLY A 12 -3.54 -3.96 -1.56
C GLY A 12 -3.80 -4.43 -0.12
N ASP A 13 -4.99 -4.95 0.12
CA ASP A 13 -5.37 -5.57 1.40
C ASP A 13 -6.67 -6.38 1.27
N THR A 14 -7.04 -7.07 2.35
CA THR A 14 -8.29 -7.83 2.46
C THR A 14 -9.15 -7.35 3.64
N THR A 15 -10.44 -7.64 3.60
CA THR A 15 -11.33 -7.64 4.79
C THR A 15 -11.80 -9.08 5.05
N SER A 16 -12.86 -9.24 5.82
CA SER A 16 -13.53 -10.53 6.00
C SER A 16 -14.18 -11.05 4.71
N ASN A 17 -14.62 -10.16 3.81
CA ASN A 17 -15.40 -10.54 2.64
C ASN A 17 -15.06 -9.77 1.34
N GLN A 18 -14.07 -8.88 1.39
CA GLN A 18 -13.58 -8.09 0.26
C GLN A 18 -12.06 -8.20 0.12
N ALA A 19 -11.56 -7.87 -1.06
CA ALA A 19 -10.13 -7.73 -1.32
C ALA A 19 -9.87 -6.65 -2.35
N LEU A 20 -8.75 -5.95 -2.20
CA LEU A 20 -8.26 -4.96 -3.15
C LEU A 20 -7.04 -5.53 -3.86
N ILE A 21 -7.14 -5.74 -5.17
CA ILE A 21 -6.11 -6.39 -5.98
C ILE A 21 -5.74 -5.48 -7.15
N TYR A 22 -4.47 -5.49 -7.51
CA TYR A 22 -3.95 -4.73 -8.62
C TYR A 22 -3.26 -5.63 -9.64
N SER A 23 -3.34 -5.26 -10.92
CA SER A 23 -2.53 -5.86 -11.96
C SER A 23 -1.03 -5.60 -11.71
N PRO A 24 -0.13 -6.33 -12.40
CA PRO A 24 1.21 -5.85 -12.62
C PRO A 24 1.21 -4.41 -13.16
N ALA A 25 2.23 -3.64 -12.82
CA ALA A 25 2.42 -2.30 -13.39
C ALA A 25 2.67 -2.42 -14.89
N PHE A 26 1.95 -1.63 -15.68
CA PHE A 26 2.07 -1.66 -17.15
C PHE A 26 2.62 -0.36 -17.76
N SER A 27 2.64 0.73 -16.99
CA SER A 27 3.25 2.00 -17.40
C SER A 27 3.82 2.71 -16.19
N SER A 28 4.99 3.31 -16.32
CA SER A 28 5.54 4.21 -15.30
C SER A 28 4.75 5.53 -15.25
N PRO A 29 4.74 6.24 -14.10
CA PRO A 29 4.29 7.63 -14.08
C PRO A 29 5.21 8.52 -14.92
N ASN A 30 4.64 9.58 -15.49
CA ASN A 30 5.44 10.69 -15.99
C ASN A 30 5.72 11.64 -14.82
N ILE A 31 6.95 11.62 -14.32
CA ILE A 31 7.39 12.49 -13.23
C ILE A 31 8.15 13.66 -13.87
N THR A 32 7.59 14.87 -13.73
CA THR A 32 8.23 16.09 -14.20
C THR A 32 8.91 16.79 -13.03
N ASP A 33 10.24 16.90 -13.10
CA ASP A 33 10.99 17.73 -12.18
C ASP A 33 10.75 19.23 -12.47
N PRO A 34 10.71 20.08 -11.43
CA PRO A 34 10.68 21.53 -11.64
C PRO A 34 11.96 22.00 -12.33
N THR A 35 11.84 22.91 -13.30
CA THR A 35 12.97 23.46 -14.06
C THR A 35 12.86 24.97 -14.16
N TYR A 36 13.97 25.69 -14.00
CA TYR A 36 13.99 27.14 -14.21
C TYR A 36 13.34 27.56 -15.55
N PRO A 37 12.47 28.60 -15.58
CA PRO A 37 12.02 29.43 -14.46
C PRO A 37 10.76 28.91 -13.73
N ASN A 38 10.23 27.74 -14.12
CA ASN A 38 9.01 27.17 -13.57
C ASN A 38 9.31 26.20 -12.41
N TYR A 39 9.09 26.68 -11.20
CA TYR A 39 9.34 25.93 -9.96
C TYR A 39 8.10 25.24 -9.40
N ALA A 40 7.06 25.04 -10.21
CA ALA A 40 5.82 24.46 -9.73
C ALA A 40 6.02 22.99 -9.28
N LEU A 41 5.59 22.71 -8.06
CA LEU A 41 5.46 21.35 -7.53
C LEU A 41 3.99 20.92 -7.54
N PRO A 42 3.70 19.60 -7.61
CA PRO A 42 2.33 19.09 -7.54
C PRO A 42 1.53 19.63 -6.34
N ALA A 43 0.31 20.12 -6.55
CA ALA A 43 -0.54 20.63 -5.48
C ALA A 43 -0.87 19.55 -4.42
N ALA A 44 -1.19 19.96 -3.20
CA ALA A 44 -1.58 19.03 -2.14
C ALA A 44 -2.84 18.21 -2.50
N ASN A 45 -3.88 18.89 -3.00
CA ASN A 45 -5.10 18.27 -3.46
C ASN A 45 -4.94 17.85 -4.93
N LEU A 46 -4.35 16.68 -5.13
CA LEU A 46 -4.22 16.10 -6.46
C LEU A 46 -5.58 15.64 -6.96
N SER A 47 -5.85 15.89 -8.24
CA SER A 47 -6.96 15.26 -8.96
C SER A 47 -6.58 13.86 -9.41
N PHE A 48 -7.58 13.08 -9.85
CA PHE A 48 -7.34 11.82 -10.53
C PHE A 48 -6.39 12.04 -11.72
N PRO A 49 -5.31 11.23 -11.83
CA PRO A 49 -4.36 11.37 -12.91
C PRO A 49 -4.99 10.96 -14.25
N THR A 50 -4.55 11.58 -15.33
CA THR A 50 -4.99 11.21 -16.68
C THR A 50 -4.39 9.85 -17.05
N ALA A 51 -5.25 8.88 -17.34
CA ALA A 51 -4.83 7.54 -17.74
C ALA A 51 -4.00 7.57 -19.04
N PRO A 52 -3.08 6.60 -19.23
CA PRO A 52 -2.34 6.44 -20.48
C PRO A 52 -3.30 6.21 -21.66
N SER A 53 -2.93 6.68 -22.84
CA SER A 53 -3.74 6.52 -24.07
C SER A 53 -3.96 5.07 -24.49
N SER A 54 -3.10 4.16 -24.03
CA SER A 54 -3.22 2.72 -24.24
C SER A 54 -2.96 1.98 -22.92
N SER A 55 -3.89 1.12 -22.52
CA SER A 55 -3.73 0.19 -21.39
C SER A 55 -3.93 -1.24 -21.89
N PRO A 56 -3.11 -2.21 -21.44
CA PRO A 56 -3.37 -3.62 -21.72
C PRO A 56 -4.72 -4.06 -21.14
N ASN A 57 -5.34 -5.07 -21.77
CA ASN A 57 -6.57 -5.64 -21.23
C ASN A 57 -6.22 -6.68 -20.18
N PHE A 58 -6.58 -6.41 -18.92
CA PHE A 58 -6.35 -7.34 -17.82
C PHE A 58 -7.62 -8.07 -17.42
N THR A 59 -7.54 -9.39 -17.33
CA THR A 59 -8.57 -10.24 -16.73
C THR A 59 -8.08 -10.80 -15.41
N LEU A 60 -8.79 -10.51 -14.33
CA LEU A 60 -8.52 -11.10 -13.02
C LEU A 60 -9.11 -12.52 -12.92
N ILE A 61 -8.27 -13.47 -12.52
CA ILE A 61 -8.69 -14.82 -12.13
C ILE A 61 -8.45 -14.98 -10.64
N PHE A 62 -9.52 -15.28 -9.92
CA PHE A 62 -9.51 -15.34 -8.47
C PHE A 62 -10.33 -16.54 -8.04
N ALA A 63 -9.73 -17.47 -7.31
CA ALA A 63 -10.43 -18.67 -6.84
C ALA A 63 -9.93 -19.15 -5.48
N ASN A 64 -10.78 -19.85 -4.74
CA ASN A 64 -10.42 -20.45 -3.46
C ASN A 64 -9.26 -21.44 -3.66
N SER A 65 -8.21 -21.34 -2.83
CA SER A 65 -6.99 -22.14 -2.97
C SER A 65 -7.24 -23.65 -2.85
N SER A 66 -8.32 -24.07 -2.18
CA SER A 66 -8.76 -25.48 -2.12
C SER A 66 -9.10 -26.07 -3.49
N GLN A 67 -9.45 -25.24 -4.48
CA GLN A 67 -9.71 -25.68 -5.85
C GLN A 67 -8.43 -26.09 -6.60
N SER A 68 -7.26 -25.99 -5.96
CA SER A 68 -5.96 -26.42 -6.50
C SER A 68 -5.66 -25.85 -7.88
N ILE A 69 -6.02 -24.59 -8.15
CA ILE A 69 -5.82 -23.97 -9.47
C ILE A 69 -4.36 -23.91 -9.91
N SER A 70 -3.42 -24.01 -8.98
CA SER A 70 -1.98 -24.13 -9.24
C SER A 70 -1.57 -25.46 -9.87
N SER A 71 -2.37 -26.52 -9.74
CA SER A 71 -2.09 -27.84 -10.34
C SER A 71 -2.52 -27.94 -11.80
N LEU A 72 -3.34 -27.00 -12.27
CA LEU A 72 -3.78 -26.92 -13.67
C LEU A 72 -2.65 -26.38 -14.56
N PRO A 73 -2.71 -26.63 -15.89
CA PRO A 73 -1.83 -25.95 -16.83
C PRO A 73 -1.97 -24.44 -16.68
N GLN A 74 -0.86 -23.76 -16.37
CA GLN A 74 -0.81 -22.30 -16.20
C GLN A 74 -0.83 -21.63 -17.57
N THR A 75 -1.96 -21.76 -18.27
CA THR A 75 -2.26 -21.17 -19.57
C THR A 75 -3.50 -20.30 -19.46
N ALA A 76 -3.58 -19.23 -20.25
CA ALA A 76 -4.68 -18.28 -20.15
C ALA A 76 -6.04 -18.95 -20.44
N CYS A 77 -6.08 -19.89 -21.39
CA CYS A 77 -7.28 -20.66 -21.72
C CYS A 77 -7.74 -21.54 -20.53
N ALA A 78 -6.82 -22.28 -19.91
CA ALA A 78 -7.14 -23.13 -18.77
C ALA A 78 -7.64 -22.30 -17.57
N LEU A 79 -6.93 -21.21 -17.24
CA LEU A 79 -7.32 -20.33 -16.12
C LEU A 79 -8.64 -19.61 -16.35
N ARG A 80 -9.00 -19.28 -17.60
CA ARG A 80 -10.30 -18.67 -17.94
C ARG A 80 -11.48 -19.61 -17.78
N SER A 81 -11.26 -20.90 -17.99
CA SER A 81 -12.30 -21.91 -17.79
C SER A 81 -12.63 -22.15 -16.32
N MET A 82 -11.82 -21.61 -15.40
CA MET A 82 -12.00 -21.82 -13.97
C MET A 82 -13.14 -21.00 -13.37
N ARG A 83 -13.83 -21.63 -12.40
CA ARG A 83 -14.87 -20.98 -11.63
C ARG A 83 -14.26 -19.95 -10.68
N ARG A 84 -14.52 -18.67 -10.96
CA ARG A 84 -14.10 -17.57 -10.10
C ARG A 84 -14.86 -17.60 -8.78
N SER A 85 -14.18 -17.19 -7.71
CA SER A 85 -14.79 -16.94 -6.40
C SER A 85 -15.14 -15.45 -6.27
N GLY A 86 -16.26 -15.13 -5.61
CA GLY A 86 -16.69 -13.74 -5.44
C GLY A 86 -17.06 -13.02 -6.74
N THR A 87 -17.13 -11.69 -6.66
CA THR A 87 -17.50 -10.80 -7.77
C THR A 87 -16.61 -9.55 -7.76
N VAL A 88 -16.31 -9.00 -8.95
CA VAL A 88 -15.69 -7.67 -9.07
C VAL A 88 -16.78 -6.63 -8.83
N LEU A 89 -16.61 -5.81 -7.79
CA LEU A 89 -17.52 -4.73 -7.41
C LEU A 89 -17.18 -3.42 -8.11
N GLU A 90 -15.88 -3.14 -8.24
CA GLU A 90 -15.35 -1.96 -8.92
C GLU A 90 -14.07 -2.32 -9.67
N GLU A 91 -13.87 -1.68 -10.82
CA GLU A 91 -12.68 -1.82 -11.66
C GLU A 91 -12.30 -0.45 -12.22
N GLN A 92 -11.03 -0.06 -12.07
CA GLN A 92 -10.53 1.21 -12.59
C GLN A 92 -9.04 1.18 -12.89
N LEU A 93 -8.57 2.11 -13.71
CA LEU A 93 -7.14 2.38 -13.86
C LEU A 93 -6.66 3.26 -12.71
N TRP A 94 -5.60 2.83 -12.04
CA TRP A 94 -5.03 3.50 -10.88
C TRP A 94 -3.52 3.70 -11.03
N LEU A 95 -3.06 4.92 -10.78
CA LEU A 95 -1.64 5.23 -10.69
C LEU A 95 -1.20 5.17 -9.22
N ARG A 96 -0.49 4.11 -8.84
CA ARG A 96 -0.02 3.92 -7.46
C ARG A 96 1.34 4.59 -7.27
N ASP A 97 1.35 5.92 -7.29
CA ASP A 97 2.57 6.74 -7.11
C ASP A 97 3.70 6.31 -8.08
N THR A 98 4.93 6.13 -7.59
CA THR A 98 6.08 5.65 -8.37
C THR A 98 5.95 4.20 -8.85
N ASP A 99 5.01 3.42 -8.29
CA ASP A 99 4.87 1.98 -8.58
C ASP A 99 4.13 1.71 -9.90
N GLY A 100 3.73 2.77 -10.61
CA GLY A 100 3.18 2.71 -11.94
C GLY A 100 1.66 2.55 -12.01
N TRP A 101 1.18 2.68 -13.24
CA TRP A 101 -0.20 2.44 -13.63
C TRP A 101 -0.54 0.96 -13.58
N ARG A 102 -1.69 0.68 -12.97
CA ARG A 102 -2.24 -0.66 -12.75
C ARG A 102 -3.75 -0.63 -12.99
N THR A 103 -4.33 -1.79 -13.25
CA THR A 103 -5.77 -1.99 -13.10
C THR A 103 -6.03 -2.37 -11.65
N GLU A 104 -6.92 -1.64 -10.98
CA GLU A 104 -7.39 -1.88 -9.62
C GLU A 104 -8.73 -2.61 -9.68
N TRP A 105 -8.88 -3.66 -8.87
CA TRP A 105 -10.14 -4.36 -8.67
C TRP A 105 -10.51 -4.40 -7.20
N LEU A 106 -11.71 -3.93 -6.88
CA LEU A 106 -12.37 -4.18 -5.60
C LEU A 106 -13.22 -5.44 -5.73
N LEU A 107 -12.89 -6.47 -4.95
CA LEU A 107 -13.61 -7.75 -4.92
C LEU A 107 -14.57 -7.80 -3.75
N GLY A 108 -15.69 -8.49 -3.94
CA GLY A 108 -16.67 -8.78 -2.91
C GLY A 108 -17.19 -10.21 -2.97
N GLY A 109 -18.02 -10.59 -1.99
CA GLY A 109 -18.59 -11.93 -1.90
C GLY A 109 -17.57 -13.00 -1.52
N LEU A 110 -16.50 -12.62 -0.82
CA LEU A 110 -15.52 -13.55 -0.29
C LEU A 110 -15.98 -14.13 1.05
N SER A 111 -15.50 -15.32 1.37
CA SER A 111 -15.75 -15.98 2.65
C SER A 111 -14.67 -15.57 3.66
N PRO A 112 -15.02 -15.30 4.93
CA PRO A 112 -14.04 -15.00 5.97
C PRO A 112 -13.05 -16.14 6.21
N SER A 113 -11.86 -15.80 6.72
CA SER A 113 -10.79 -16.75 7.08
C SER A 113 -10.46 -17.78 5.98
N THR A 114 -10.50 -17.35 4.72
CA THR A 114 -10.38 -18.23 3.56
C THR A 114 -9.19 -17.82 2.69
N ASN A 115 -8.41 -18.82 2.26
CA ASN A 115 -7.29 -18.63 1.37
C ASN A 115 -7.73 -18.66 -0.10
N TYR A 116 -7.22 -17.71 -0.87
CA TYR A 116 -7.48 -17.56 -2.29
C TYR A 116 -6.18 -17.46 -3.07
N THR A 117 -6.22 -17.95 -4.31
CA THR A 117 -5.13 -17.86 -5.27
C THR A 117 -5.55 -16.94 -6.41
N VAL A 118 -4.64 -16.04 -6.79
CA VAL A 118 -4.93 -14.95 -7.72
C VAL A 118 -3.94 -14.95 -8.88
N TYR A 119 -4.47 -14.84 -10.08
CA TYR A 119 -3.73 -14.61 -11.31
C TYR A 119 -4.32 -13.42 -12.05
N THR A 120 -3.49 -12.78 -12.88
CA THR A 120 -3.96 -11.82 -13.87
C THR A 120 -3.56 -12.31 -15.25
N ILE A 121 -4.46 -12.17 -16.22
CA ILE A 121 -4.21 -12.48 -17.62
C ILE A 121 -4.18 -11.16 -18.37
N GLN A 122 -3.08 -10.88 -19.05
CA GLN A 122 -2.92 -9.71 -19.89
C GLN A 122 -3.09 -10.09 -21.38
N ASP A 123 -3.90 -9.32 -22.10
CA ASP A 123 -4.12 -9.42 -23.56
C ASP A 123 -4.40 -10.87 -24.00
N ASP A 124 -5.23 -11.56 -23.22
CA ASP A 124 -5.69 -12.94 -23.41
C ASP A 124 -4.63 -14.06 -23.43
N THR A 125 -3.34 -13.72 -23.41
CA THR A 125 -2.27 -14.69 -23.69
C THR A 125 -1.16 -14.71 -22.64
N LYS A 126 -0.96 -13.61 -21.90
CA LYS A 126 0.11 -13.48 -20.92
C LYS A 126 -0.43 -13.66 -19.51
N ILE A 127 0.29 -14.36 -18.66
CA ILE A 127 -0.18 -14.71 -17.31
C ILE A 127 0.79 -14.18 -16.28
N SER A 128 0.27 -13.63 -15.19
CA SER A 128 1.03 -13.18 -14.04
C SER A 128 0.41 -13.75 -12.77
N GLY A 129 1.24 -14.33 -11.91
CA GLY A 129 0.83 -15.00 -10.68
C GLY A 129 1.52 -16.36 -10.47
N PRO A 130 1.06 -17.20 -9.53
CA PRO A 130 0.05 -16.85 -8.54
C PRO A 130 0.59 -15.88 -7.49
N ILE A 131 -0.30 -15.05 -6.95
CA ILE A 131 -0.17 -14.58 -5.57
C ILE A 131 -1.22 -15.26 -4.70
N TYR A 132 -0.94 -15.38 -3.41
CA TYR A 132 -1.85 -15.96 -2.43
C TYR A 132 -2.34 -14.86 -1.52
N ILE A 133 -3.62 -14.90 -1.20
CA ILE A 133 -4.23 -13.93 -0.27
C ILE A 133 -5.12 -14.69 0.72
N ALA A 134 -5.31 -14.11 1.90
CA ALA A 134 -6.24 -14.61 2.90
C ALA A 134 -7.21 -13.50 3.28
N THR A 135 -8.50 -13.82 3.34
CA THR A 135 -9.49 -12.95 3.97
C THR A 135 -9.34 -13.01 5.48
N LYS A 136 -9.65 -11.89 6.13
CA LYS A 136 -9.57 -11.73 7.58
C LYS A 136 -10.74 -12.45 8.26
N SER A 137 -10.70 -12.49 9.58
CA SER A 137 -11.75 -13.12 10.39
C SER A 137 -13.11 -12.45 10.17
N ALA A 138 -14.21 -13.16 10.44
CA ALA A 138 -15.56 -12.61 10.33
C ALA A 138 -15.79 -11.40 11.26
N SER A 139 -15.01 -11.27 12.33
CA SER A 139 -15.05 -10.15 13.27
C SER A 139 -14.24 -8.92 12.83
N PHE A 140 -13.50 -9.00 11.72
CA PHE A 140 -12.74 -7.85 11.23
C PHE A 140 -13.67 -6.73 10.75
N SER A 141 -13.50 -5.53 11.30
CA SER A 141 -14.45 -4.42 11.12
C SER A 141 -13.94 -3.26 10.25
N CYS A 142 -12.64 -3.14 10.01
CA CYS A 142 -12.09 -2.00 9.28
C CYS A 142 -12.44 -2.06 7.77
N PRO A 143 -13.06 -1.03 7.18
CA PRO A 143 -13.33 -0.97 5.75
C PRO A 143 -12.05 -0.71 4.94
N LEU A 144 -12.06 -1.12 3.67
CA LEU A 144 -10.99 -0.78 2.71
C LEU A 144 -11.03 0.71 2.37
N VAL A 145 -9.86 1.29 2.16
CA VAL A 145 -9.66 2.63 1.62
C VAL A 145 -8.81 2.51 0.36
N HIS A 146 -9.25 3.12 -0.74
CA HIS A 146 -8.55 3.11 -2.01
C HIS A 146 -8.85 4.38 -2.81
N SER A 147 -8.23 4.51 -3.99
CA SER A 147 -8.54 5.58 -4.95
C SER A 147 -8.48 7.01 -4.38
N LEU A 148 -7.42 7.27 -3.60
CA LEU A 148 -7.12 8.58 -3.03
C LEU A 148 -6.05 9.29 -3.88
N PRO A 149 -6.41 10.27 -4.74
CA PRO A 149 -5.44 10.88 -5.65
C PRO A 149 -4.36 11.69 -4.88
N TYR A 150 -4.70 12.24 -3.72
CA TYR A 150 -3.76 12.90 -2.82
C TYR A 150 -2.94 11.94 -1.94
N CYS A 151 -3.32 10.65 -1.86
CA CYS A 151 -2.59 9.60 -1.15
C CYS A 151 -2.55 8.28 -1.94
N PRO A 152 -1.84 8.22 -3.10
CA PRO A 152 -2.00 7.11 -4.04
C PRO A 152 -1.55 5.74 -3.54
N SER A 153 -0.71 5.70 -2.52
CA SER A 153 -0.20 4.48 -1.88
C SER A 153 -1.17 3.87 -0.85
N VAL A 154 -2.21 4.61 -0.43
CA VAL A 154 -3.23 4.12 0.51
C VAL A 154 -4.20 3.22 -0.24
N SER A 155 -4.07 1.92 0.02
CA SER A 155 -4.79 0.85 -0.66
C SER A 155 -5.05 -0.31 0.30
N PHE A 156 -5.57 -0.01 1.50
CA PHE A 156 -5.66 -0.97 2.59
C PHE A 156 -6.80 -0.68 3.57
N ALA A 157 -7.08 -1.64 4.46
CA ALA A 157 -8.12 -1.47 5.48
C ALA A 157 -7.66 -0.45 6.53
N ALA A 158 -8.51 0.52 6.86
CA ALA A 158 -8.18 1.61 7.79
C ALA A 158 -9.21 1.70 8.92
N PRO A 159 -8.83 2.24 10.11
CA PRO A 159 -9.69 2.35 11.28
C PRO A 159 -10.75 3.45 11.11
N LEU A 160 -11.69 3.22 10.20
CA LEU A 160 -12.79 4.12 9.86
C LEU A 160 -14.12 3.40 10.12
N SER A 161 -15.18 4.18 10.35
CA SER A 161 -16.54 3.64 10.31
C SER A 161 -16.86 3.19 8.87
N ALA A 162 -17.75 2.22 8.70
CA ALA A 162 -18.14 1.78 7.36
C ALA A 162 -18.67 2.97 6.51
N PRO A 163 -18.37 3.01 5.20
CA PRO A 163 -18.88 4.06 4.32
C PRO A 163 -20.41 3.99 4.22
N ALA A 164 -21.03 5.13 3.94
CA ALA A 164 -22.48 5.18 3.72
C ALA A 164 -22.87 4.37 2.49
N PHE A 165 -23.99 3.64 2.59
CA PHE A 165 -24.59 2.94 1.44
C PHE A 165 -24.82 3.93 0.27
N PRO A 166 -24.53 3.55 -0.98
CA PRO A 166 -24.22 2.21 -1.50
C PRO A 166 -22.73 1.86 -1.60
N LYS A 167 -21.84 2.65 -1.00
CA LYS A 167 -20.40 2.44 -1.14
C LYS A 167 -19.94 1.23 -0.33
N ASN A 168 -19.10 0.40 -0.94
CA ASN A 168 -18.57 -0.84 -0.35
C ASN A 168 -17.22 -0.64 0.34
N ALA A 169 -16.50 0.43 -0.01
CA ALA A 169 -15.21 0.83 0.50
C ALA A 169 -15.13 2.37 0.48
N HIS A 170 -14.16 2.93 1.19
CA HIS A 170 -13.89 4.36 1.14
C HIS A 170 -13.02 4.73 -0.06
N ASP A 171 -13.48 5.74 -0.78
CA ASP A 171 -12.71 6.47 -1.80
C ASP A 171 -12.58 7.96 -1.42
N SER A 172 -11.95 8.73 -2.30
CA SER A 172 -11.75 10.18 -2.13
C SER A 172 -13.04 11.01 -2.00
N THR A 173 -14.21 10.45 -2.32
CA THR A 173 -15.52 11.12 -2.19
C THR A 173 -16.21 10.85 -0.86
N THR A 174 -15.77 9.81 -0.12
CA THR A 174 -16.43 9.34 1.11
C THR A 174 -15.64 9.60 2.38
N LEU A 175 -14.36 9.96 2.27
CA LEU A 175 -13.54 10.25 3.44
C LEU A 175 -13.98 11.54 4.12
N PRO A 176 -13.98 11.58 5.47
CA PRO A 176 -14.41 12.76 6.21
C PRO A 176 -13.40 13.90 6.03
N SER A 177 -13.90 15.13 5.87
CA SER A 177 -13.07 16.32 5.73
C SER A 177 -12.16 16.58 6.94
N SER A 178 -12.61 16.17 8.13
CA SER A 178 -11.80 16.21 9.36
C SER A 178 -10.50 15.42 9.24
N LEU A 179 -10.44 14.41 8.37
CA LEU A 179 -9.24 13.62 8.09
C LEU A 179 -8.45 14.18 6.91
N THR A 180 -9.13 14.62 5.85
CA THR A 180 -8.48 15.07 4.62
C THR A 180 -7.91 16.49 4.73
N ASP A 181 -8.63 17.41 5.37
CA ASP A 181 -8.23 18.83 5.42
C ASP A 181 -6.90 19.04 6.17
N PRO A 182 -6.65 18.41 7.34
CA PRO A 182 -5.34 18.50 7.99
C PRO A 182 -4.23 17.93 7.12
N LEU A 183 -4.45 16.78 6.48
CA LEU A 183 -3.48 16.14 5.61
C LEU A 183 -3.09 17.05 4.43
N LEU A 184 -4.08 17.62 3.74
CA LEU A 184 -3.85 18.54 2.62
C LEU A 184 -3.15 19.82 3.08
N SER A 185 -3.51 20.34 4.26
CA SER A 185 -2.85 21.50 4.88
C SER A 185 -1.37 21.23 5.18
N TYR A 186 -1.04 20.07 5.76
CA TYR A 186 0.34 19.69 6.05
C TYR A 186 1.19 19.58 4.77
N VAL A 187 0.67 18.94 3.71
CA VAL A 187 1.38 18.90 2.41
C VAL A 187 1.55 20.30 1.83
N THR A 188 0.53 21.16 1.93
CA THR A 188 0.60 22.55 1.42
C THR A 188 1.67 23.37 2.15
N ASN A 189 1.70 23.30 3.48
CA ASN A 189 2.67 24.03 4.30
C ASN A 189 4.09 23.50 4.06
N PHE A 190 4.25 22.18 3.97
CA PHE A 190 5.53 21.56 3.65
C PHE A 190 6.04 21.99 2.27
N THR A 191 5.16 21.99 1.26
CA THR A 191 5.50 22.40 -0.11
C THR A 191 5.92 23.87 -0.15
N THR A 192 5.20 24.74 0.57
CA THR A 192 5.55 26.16 0.70
C THR A 192 6.94 26.33 1.32
N SER A 193 7.25 25.59 2.39
CA SER A 193 8.57 25.61 3.01
C SER A 193 9.67 25.09 2.08
N LEU A 194 9.42 24.01 1.35
CA LEU A 194 10.37 23.45 0.39
C LEU A 194 10.68 24.43 -0.75
N LEU A 195 9.67 25.15 -1.24
CA LEU A 195 9.82 26.15 -2.31
C LEU A 195 10.55 27.44 -1.90
N THR A 196 10.92 27.59 -0.63
CA THR A 196 11.88 28.65 -0.23
C THR A 196 13.28 28.39 -0.78
N PHE A 197 13.59 27.13 -1.09
CA PHE A 197 14.75 26.73 -1.88
C PHE A 197 14.43 26.85 -3.37
N ALA A 198 15.38 27.33 -4.17
CA ALA A 198 15.17 27.52 -5.61
C ALA A 198 15.24 26.19 -6.38
N CYS A 199 14.22 25.36 -6.20
CA CYS A 199 14.03 24.08 -6.88
C CYS A 199 14.24 24.20 -8.39
N GLY A 200 14.99 23.30 -9.02
CA GLY A 200 15.20 23.34 -10.48
C GLY A 200 16.15 24.43 -11.00
N ARG A 201 16.71 25.26 -10.10
CA ARG A 201 17.87 26.13 -10.36
C ARG A 201 19.06 25.69 -9.51
N ASP A 202 18.83 25.55 -8.21
CA ASP A 202 19.84 25.14 -7.24
C ASP A 202 19.66 23.64 -6.94
N PHE A 203 20.76 22.93 -6.68
CA PHE A 203 20.76 21.51 -6.34
C PHE A 203 21.24 21.31 -4.90
N TYR A 204 20.40 20.71 -4.06
CA TYR A 204 20.82 20.25 -2.72
C TYR A 204 21.34 18.81 -2.74
N SER A 205 21.09 18.07 -3.83
CA SER A 205 21.50 16.69 -4.03
C SER A 205 21.73 16.41 -5.52
N PRO A 206 22.71 15.57 -5.88
CA PRO A 206 22.87 15.08 -7.25
C PRO A 206 21.91 13.95 -7.62
N LEU A 207 21.18 13.38 -6.65
CA LEU A 207 20.33 12.19 -6.84
C LEU A 207 18.85 12.43 -6.54
N GLN A 208 18.51 13.54 -5.90
CA GLN A 208 17.16 13.81 -5.40
C GLN A 208 16.73 15.21 -5.80
N SER A 209 15.50 15.35 -6.27
CA SER A 209 14.90 16.64 -6.61
C SER A 209 13.88 17.09 -5.56
N CYS A 210 13.49 18.37 -5.61
CA CYS A 210 12.38 18.85 -4.79
C CYS A 210 11.08 18.05 -5.02
N ALA A 211 10.85 17.56 -6.24
CA ALA A 211 9.68 16.73 -6.53
C ALA A 211 9.77 15.39 -5.77
N ASP A 212 10.95 14.80 -5.68
CA ASP A 212 11.18 13.58 -4.90
C ASP A 212 11.00 13.81 -3.40
N CYS A 213 11.53 14.92 -2.86
CA CYS A 213 11.30 15.31 -1.47
C CYS A 213 9.81 15.46 -1.16
N GLN A 214 9.08 16.22 -1.97
CA GLN A 214 7.65 16.46 -1.75
C GLN A 214 6.84 15.16 -1.85
N ARG A 215 7.17 14.30 -2.82
CA ARG A 215 6.54 12.99 -3.01
C ARG A 215 6.81 12.07 -1.83
N GLY A 216 8.07 11.98 -1.39
CA GLY A 216 8.48 11.21 -0.21
C GLY A 216 7.70 11.65 1.02
N TYR A 217 7.66 12.97 1.29
CA TYR A 217 6.91 13.53 2.40
C TYR A 217 5.41 13.22 2.33
N ARG A 218 4.79 13.37 1.15
CA ARG A 218 3.38 13.01 0.95
C ARG A 218 3.14 11.53 1.25
N LYS A 219 3.97 10.64 0.68
CA LYS A 219 3.87 9.19 0.88
C LYS A 219 3.98 8.83 2.37
N TRP A 220 4.99 9.35 3.06
CA TRP A 220 5.16 9.20 4.49
C TRP A 220 3.95 9.71 5.28
N LEU A 221 3.50 10.94 5.00
CA LEU A 221 2.37 11.57 5.69
C LEU A 221 1.09 10.75 5.51
N CYS A 222 0.82 10.25 4.31
CA CYS A 222 -0.32 9.36 4.05
C CYS A 222 -0.21 8.07 4.87
N THR A 223 0.95 7.41 4.89
CA THR A 223 1.17 6.18 5.66
C THR A 223 0.99 6.38 7.17
N ILE A 224 1.40 7.52 7.73
CA ILE A 224 1.21 7.80 9.16
C ILE A 224 -0.19 8.32 9.50
N SER A 225 -0.87 8.96 8.55
CA SER A 225 -2.21 9.53 8.75
C SER A 225 -3.31 8.49 8.60
N PHE A 226 -3.07 7.43 7.82
CA PHE A 226 -3.94 6.28 7.65
C PHE A 226 -3.27 5.02 8.23
N PRO A 227 -3.49 4.70 9.52
CA PRO A 227 -3.06 3.44 10.10
C PRO A 227 -3.69 2.27 9.33
N ARG A 228 -2.90 1.24 9.03
CA ARG A 228 -3.42 0.03 8.42
C ARG A 228 -3.93 -0.92 9.49
N CYS A 229 -5.20 -1.29 9.41
CA CYS A 229 -5.77 -2.33 10.24
C CYS A 229 -5.31 -3.71 9.78
N ALA A 230 -5.03 -4.57 10.75
CA ALA A 230 -4.65 -5.95 10.57
C ALA A 230 -5.25 -6.81 11.69
N GLU A 231 -4.97 -8.10 11.65
CA GLU A 231 -5.28 -9.04 12.71
C GLU A 231 -4.03 -9.81 13.10
N PHE A 232 -3.96 -10.24 14.36
CA PHE A 232 -2.94 -11.17 14.78
C PHE A 232 -3.19 -12.55 14.15
N PRO A 233 -2.17 -13.26 13.70
CA PRO A 233 -2.35 -14.60 13.16
C PRO A 233 -2.91 -15.53 14.23
N SER A 234 -3.90 -16.36 13.88
CA SER A 234 -4.69 -17.17 14.83
C SER A 234 -3.88 -18.20 15.62
N ASN A 235 -2.64 -18.49 15.21
CA ASN A 235 -1.69 -19.37 15.88
C ASN A 235 -0.38 -18.63 16.23
N VAL A 236 -0.44 -17.68 17.16
CA VAL A 236 0.74 -17.26 17.91
C VAL A 236 0.79 -18.11 19.18
N THR A 237 1.11 -19.39 19.05
CA THR A 237 1.83 -20.01 20.15
C THR A 237 3.20 -19.34 20.17
N THR A 238 3.57 -18.73 21.29
CA THR A 238 4.92 -18.24 21.58
C THR A 238 5.89 -19.43 21.72
N SER A 239 5.86 -20.38 20.78
CA SER A 239 6.85 -21.43 20.67
C SER A 239 7.99 -20.89 19.83
N THR A 240 9.03 -20.43 20.51
CA THR A 240 10.36 -20.13 19.95
C THR A 240 11.14 -21.40 19.61
N THR A 241 10.48 -22.54 19.44
CA THR A 241 11.13 -23.81 19.13
C THR A 241 10.26 -24.62 18.19
N ASP A 242 10.51 -24.48 16.89
CA ASP A 242 10.53 -25.63 15.99
C ASP A 242 11.23 -25.29 14.66
N ASP A 243 12.19 -26.13 14.30
CA ASP A 243 12.84 -26.28 13.00
C ASP A 243 13.55 -25.07 12.37
N GLY A 244 14.55 -24.49 13.05
CA GLY A 244 15.72 -23.84 12.41
C GLY A 244 15.48 -22.67 11.42
N ALA A 245 14.23 -22.31 11.14
CA ALA A 245 13.80 -21.30 10.19
C ALA A 245 13.20 -20.16 11.00
N GLN A 246 13.88 -19.02 10.99
CA GLN A 246 13.44 -17.83 11.70
C GLN A 246 12.11 -17.34 11.11
N ARG A 247 11.00 -17.52 11.84
CA ARG A 247 9.69 -17.02 11.44
C ARG A 247 9.63 -15.51 11.68
N VAL A 248 9.48 -14.73 10.60
CA VAL A 248 9.37 -13.27 10.67
C VAL A 248 7.92 -12.88 10.96
N PHE A 249 7.70 -12.12 12.04
CA PHE A 249 6.38 -11.63 12.43
C PHE A 249 6.15 -10.20 11.95
N PRO A 250 4.93 -9.83 11.51
CA PRO A 250 4.59 -8.46 11.18
C PRO A 250 4.68 -7.49 12.37
N ALA A 251 4.95 -6.21 12.08
CA ALA A 251 5.03 -5.12 13.05
C ALA A 251 3.64 -4.70 13.54
N LEU A 252 2.98 -5.59 14.29
CA LEU A 252 1.63 -5.38 14.79
C LEU A 252 1.66 -4.79 16.20
N LEU A 253 0.87 -3.74 16.39
CA LEU A 253 0.63 -3.14 17.70
C LEU A 253 -0.87 -3.25 18.01
N PRO A 254 -1.28 -3.84 19.16
CA PRO A 254 -2.67 -3.85 19.54
C PRO A 254 -3.16 -2.43 19.83
N GLN A 255 -4.35 -2.09 19.35
CA GLN A 255 -5.03 -0.83 19.63
C GLN A 255 -6.33 -1.16 20.36
N ALA A 256 -6.43 -0.73 21.62
CA ALA A 256 -7.61 -0.99 22.42
C ALA A 256 -8.76 -0.06 22.01
N SER A 257 -10.00 -0.47 22.32
CA SER A 257 -11.15 0.40 22.13
C SER A 257 -11.00 1.67 22.97
N GLY A 258 -11.31 2.83 22.38
CA GLY A 258 -11.25 4.12 23.06
C GLY A 258 -9.86 4.70 23.27
N THR A 259 -8.77 4.03 22.88
CA THR A 259 -7.43 4.64 22.91
C THR A 259 -7.26 5.63 21.76
N PRO A 260 -6.61 6.78 22.00
CA PRO A 260 -6.34 7.75 20.93
C PRO A 260 -5.56 7.09 19.79
N PRO A 261 -6.05 7.17 18.54
CA PRO A 261 -5.31 6.65 17.39
C PRO A 261 -4.04 7.46 17.14
N ARG A 262 -3.10 6.88 16.40
CA ARG A 262 -1.87 7.55 15.92
C ARG A 262 -2.15 8.92 15.29
N ASN A 263 -3.23 9.01 14.51
CA ASN A 263 -3.72 10.26 13.93
C ASN A 263 -5.01 10.68 14.67
N PRO A 264 -4.97 11.72 15.52
CA PRO A 264 -6.13 12.21 16.27
C PRO A 264 -7.35 12.55 15.39
N SER A 265 -7.13 12.84 14.12
CA SER A 265 -8.19 13.19 13.15
C SER A 265 -9.13 12.02 12.79
N LEU A 266 -8.74 10.78 13.10
CA LEU A 266 -9.56 9.57 12.84
C LEU A 266 -10.69 9.37 13.86
N GLY A 267 -10.68 10.13 14.97
CA GLY A 267 -11.59 9.91 16.09
C GLY A 267 -11.30 8.60 16.84
N ASN A 268 -11.88 8.45 18.03
CA ASN A 268 -11.69 7.23 18.82
C ASN A 268 -12.57 6.12 18.27
N LEU A 269 -11.97 4.99 17.89
CA LEU A 269 -12.72 3.80 17.52
C LEU A 269 -13.34 3.12 18.73
N THR A 270 -14.53 2.57 18.52
CA THR A 270 -15.28 1.79 19.53
C THR A 270 -14.88 0.31 19.55
N THR A 271 -14.13 -0.16 18.56
CA THR A 271 -13.65 -1.54 18.46
C THR A 271 -12.13 -1.59 18.53
N SER A 272 -11.60 -2.57 19.26
CA SER A 272 -10.18 -2.88 19.24
C SER A 272 -9.76 -3.46 17.89
N PHE A 273 -8.54 -3.16 17.44
CA PHE A 273 -7.96 -3.71 16.22
C PHE A 273 -6.45 -3.88 16.38
N ALA A 274 -5.79 -4.62 15.48
CA ALA A 274 -4.33 -4.58 15.41
C ALA A 274 -3.90 -3.54 14.37
N GLN A 275 -3.02 -2.63 14.73
CA GLN A 275 -2.41 -1.70 13.79
C GLN A 275 -1.12 -2.30 13.23
N LEU A 276 -1.00 -2.33 11.90
CA LEU A 276 0.28 -2.58 11.25
C LEU A 276 1.08 -1.27 11.21
N LEU A 277 2.23 -1.26 11.87
CA LEU A 277 3.08 -0.07 11.99
C LEU A 277 3.69 0.30 10.63
N PRO A 278 3.84 1.61 10.33
CA PRO A 278 4.54 2.08 9.13
C PRO A 278 5.95 1.50 8.99
N CYS A 279 6.39 1.13 7.80
CA CYS A 279 7.80 0.77 7.59
C CYS A 279 8.69 1.99 7.86
N ILE A 280 9.77 1.85 8.64
CA ILE A 280 10.69 2.96 8.93
C ILE A 280 11.29 3.56 7.66
N GLU A 281 11.41 2.75 6.61
CA GLU A 281 11.90 3.09 5.29
C GLU A 281 11.04 4.16 4.59
N THR A 282 9.74 4.24 4.90
CA THR A 282 8.90 5.33 4.39
C THR A 282 9.33 6.69 4.95
N CYS A 283 9.75 6.71 6.23
CA CYS A 283 10.29 7.90 6.86
C CYS A 283 11.69 8.21 6.31
N THR A 284 12.60 7.22 6.32
CA THR A 284 13.99 7.46 5.93
C THR A 284 14.13 7.78 4.44
N ALA A 285 13.23 7.31 3.58
CA ALA A 285 13.14 7.74 2.19
C ALA A 285 12.85 9.25 2.08
N THR A 286 11.96 9.78 2.92
CA THR A 286 11.68 11.23 2.98
C THR A 286 12.90 12.00 3.48
N ASP A 287 13.53 11.52 4.56
CA ASP A 287 14.73 12.12 5.14
C ASP A 287 15.88 12.21 4.13
N ARG A 288 16.08 11.17 3.33
CA ARG A 288 17.11 11.14 2.27
C ARG A 288 16.76 12.01 1.06
N ALA A 289 15.47 12.13 0.74
CA ALA A 289 15.02 12.89 -0.42
C ALA A 289 15.04 14.41 -0.18
N CYS A 290 14.91 14.84 1.08
CA CYS A 290 14.69 16.24 1.43
C CYS A 290 15.96 17.01 1.84
N PRO A 291 16.01 18.33 1.59
CA PRO A 291 17.13 19.16 2.02
C PRO A 291 17.13 19.37 3.54
N ASN A 292 18.34 19.41 4.12
CA ASN A 292 18.55 19.51 5.58
C ASN A 292 17.87 20.72 6.26
N PHE A 293 17.66 21.83 5.54
CA PHE A 293 17.06 23.04 6.15
C PHE A 293 15.61 22.84 6.60
N LEU A 294 14.90 21.82 6.06
CA LEU A 294 13.55 21.48 6.48
C LEU A 294 13.51 20.82 7.87
N GLY A 295 14.65 20.33 8.37
CA GLY A 295 14.73 19.70 9.69
C GLY A 295 13.90 18.42 9.83
N PHE A 296 13.45 17.82 8.73
CA PHE A 296 12.81 16.50 8.76
C PHE A 296 13.81 15.49 9.32
N LYS A 297 13.35 14.62 10.22
CA LYS A 297 14.21 13.64 10.86
C LYS A 297 13.43 12.43 11.34
N CYS A 298 13.95 11.25 11.04
CA CYS A 298 13.36 9.99 11.48
C CYS A 298 13.88 9.53 12.84
N PRO A 299 13.08 8.74 13.60
CA PRO A 299 13.57 8.06 14.79
C PRO A 299 14.77 7.17 14.49
N VAL A 300 15.68 7.04 15.44
CA VAL A 300 16.86 6.19 15.31
C VAL A 300 16.49 4.74 15.60
N VAL A 301 16.76 3.86 14.64
CA VAL A 301 16.46 2.42 14.67
C VAL A 301 16.97 1.72 15.95
N ALA A 302 18.11 2.15 16.49
CA ALA A 302 18.76 1.51 17.64
C ALA A 302 18.10 1.76 19.01
N PHE A 303 17.18 2.71 19.13
CA PHE A 303 16.63 3.11 20.44
C PHE A 303 15.15 2.78 20.59
N ASN A 304 14.27 3.50 19.90
CA ASN A 304 12.81 3.43 20.10
C ASN A 304 12.00 3.53 18.79
N ALA A 305 12.64 3.37 17.63
CA ALA A 305 11.93 3.41 16.36
C ALA A 305 10.85 2.30 16.26
N ASN A 306 11.09 1.15 16.88
CA ASN A 306 10.18 0.00 16.90
C ASN A 306 8.86 0.24 17.65
N GLU A 307 8.75 1.29 18.47
CA GLU A 307 7.50 1.66 19.14
C GLU A 307 6.49 2.29 18.16
N SER A 308 6.98 2.89 17.08
CA SER A 308 6.16 3.68 16.16
C SER A 308 6.27 3.24 14.70
N TYR A 309 7.31 2.49 14.33
CA TYR A 309 7.57 1.98 12.99
C TYR A 309 7.93 0.48 13.04
N GLY A 310 7.65 -0.24 11.95
CA GLY A 310 8.26 -1.53 11.67
C GLY A 310 9.72 -1.33 11.22
N VAL A 311 10.64 -2.06 11.84
CA VAL A 311 12.09 -1.91 11.68
C VAL A 311 12.71 -3.24 11.32
N GLY A 312 13.64 -3.25 10.37
CA GLY A 312 14.40 -4.45 10.03
C GLY A 312 13.73 -5.37 9.00
N TYR A 313 12.67 -4.92 8.33
CA TYR A 313 11.95 -5.72 7.34
C TYR A 313 12.51 -5.53 5.93
N ILE A 314 12.55 -4.29 5.44
CA ILE A 314 13.07 -3.98 4.10
C ILE A 314 14.58 -3.76 4.19
N ASP A 315 15.04 -2.89 5.09
CA ASP A 315 16.45 -2.65 5.36
C ASP A 315 16.92 -3.38 6.63
N ASN A 316 18.25 -3.51 6.80
CA ASN A 316 18.85 -4.11 8.01
C ASN A 316 19.18 -3.07 9.09
N GLY A 317 18.61 -1.87 9.02
CA GLY A 317 18.88 -0.76 9.92
C GLY A 317 20.27 -0.13 9.78
N ARG A 318 21.13 -0.61 8.86
CA ARG A 318 22.42 0.04 8.57
C ARG A 318 22.23 1.11 7.49
N PRO A 319 22.84 2.30 7.65
CA PRO A 319 22.78 3.33 6.62
C PRO A 319 23.28 2.80 5.26
N GLY A 320 22.47 3.01 4.22
CA GLY A 320 22.86 2.74 2.83
C GLY A 320 22.71 1.29 2.36
N ILE A 321 22.06 0.40 3.11
CA ILE A 321 21.79 -0.99 2.68
C ILE A 321 20.28 -1.23 2.60
N GLU A 322 19.70 -1.06 1.43
CA GLU A 322 18.31 -1.45 1.15
C GLU A 322 18.21 -2.93 0.74
N GLY A 323 17.10 -3.59 1.06
CA GLY A 323 16.87 -5.01 0.76
C GLY A 323 17.63 -6.00 1.65
N GLY A 324 18.44 -5.50 2.59
CA GLY A 324 19.18 -6.34 3.55
C GLY A 324 18.36 -6.78 4.77
N GLY A 325 17.11 -6.33 4.91
CA GLY A 325 16.24 -6.66 6.03
C GLY A 325 15.84 -8.14 6.07
N LEU A 326 15.13 -8.53 7.14
CA LEU A 326 14.72 -9.92 7.39
C LEU A 326 13.92 -10.53 6.24
N THR A 327 13.10 -9.71 5.58
CA THR A 327 12.26 -10.13 4.44
C THR A 327 12.70 -9.47 3.14
N GLY A 328 13.44 -8.36 3.21
CA GLY A 328 13.86 -7.53 2.07
C GLY A 328 12.71 -6.76 1.41
N VAL A 329 11.47 -7.00 1.83
CA VAL A 329 10.23 -6.41 1.29
C VAL A 329 9.21 -6.19 2.40
N ALA A 330 8.33 -5.21 2.22
CA ALA A 330 7.20 -4.97 3.14
C ALA A 330 6.10 -6.03 3.01
N GLN A 331 5.99 -6.66 1.84
CA GLN A 331 4.94 -7.64 1.53
C GLN A 331 5.47 -8.67 0.54
N ASP A 332 5.06 -9.93 0.73
CA ASP A 332 5.44 -11.05 -0.12
C ASP A 332 4.31 -11.57 -1.02
N ARG A 333 4.63 -12.53 -1.89
CA ARG A 333 3.66 -13.17 -2.79
C ARG A 333 2.69 -14.12 -2.09
N TRP A 334 2.92 -14.45 -0.82
CA TRP A 334 2.11 -15.37 -0.02
C TRP A 334 1.05 -14.62 0.81
N GLY A 335 0.94 -13.31 0.63
CA GLY A 335 -0.04 -12.46 1.29
C GLY A 335 0.40 -11.99 2.67
N ASN A 336 1.65 -12.25 3.07
CA ASN A 336 2.20 -11.69 4.31
C ASN A 336 2.55 -10.23 4.09
N VAL A 337 2.14 -9.39 5.03
CA VAL A 337 2.50 -7.96 5.07
C VAL A 337 3.16 -7.71 6.41
N TYR A 338 4.40 -7.23 6.38
CA TYR A 338 5.26 -7.11 7.55
C TYR A 338 5.26 -5.72 8.18
N CYS A 339 5.07 -4.67 7.37
CA CYS A 339 4.91 -3.29 7.83
C CYS A 339 4.06 -2.51 6.84
N ASN A 340 3.47 -1.39 7.28
CA ASN A 340 2.64 -0.54 6.44
C ASN A 340 3.51 0.40 5.62
N GLY A 341 3.69 0.10 4.36
CA GLY A 341 4.53 0.88 3.46
C GLY A 341 4.83 0.07 2.23
N SER A 342 5.08 0.75 1.13
CA SER A 342 5.51 0.17 -0.14
C SER A 342 6.68 0.95 -0.64
#